data_AF-D1PUC6-F1
#
_entry.id   AF-D1PUC6-F1
#
_cell.length_a   1.000
_cell.length_b   1.000
_cell.length_c   1.000
_cell.angle_alpha   90.00
_cell.angle_beta   90.00
_cell.angle_gamma   90.00
#
_symmetry.space_group_name_H-M   'P 1'
#
loop_
_entity.id
_entity.type
_entity.pdbx_description
1 polymer ?
#
loop_
_entity_poly.entity_id
_entity_poly.type
_entity_poly.pdbx_seq_one_letter_code
_entity_poly.pdbx_strand_id
1 'polypeptide(L)'
;MKKISLYLILALAGLFTSSCSDDYTDWAAPQTNPQEAAITLPGVKASAVEPQTLAEGVDAVPVFTLTTATLPEGYALGKARVELTPQDAGNTKATVVNTTLDGHASKADLQALIEQAFGKNPVARKFDAQVYLNAVKNGQAALIDAGKIVYTVTTVKPDIAEAYYIIGGPNDWAESAATKPLKFSHSETNVYDDPVFTISFPVDATKDTWFAIADDKACDGITNQNDWSMLLGTTSGNGKNGETGAMERRAKLSDDGSFMVPAGSRYVSVTINMMEYTYTVKGINFSEFIYEVGNNSKWGEHPYAMYGPNFDGKYYGAFYLDGEFKFKPNGGDDWSGDWEYNGEGKLTADGSKNIPAPETGFYFVTVDLTSMSYELKPFEEMHVVGDALVGNADQWGAGVTMTWNATNKTWEAKGVKLEAGKTIKFKDEDGSWKGVNLGGSLDKLIQGSNDNIPVVQSGTFDIILHMENTDRAPYAELIAR
;
A
#
# COMPACT_ATOMS: atom_id res chain seq x y z
N MET A 1 14.81 -52.06 -37.63
CA MET A 1 15.33 -52.16 -36.25
C MET A 1 16.86 -51.99 -36.11
N LYS A 2 17.71 -52.33 -37.10
CA LYS A 2 19.19 -52.20 -36.97
C LYS A 2 19.79 -50.80 -37.15
N LYS A 3 19.08 -49.86 -37.79
CA LYS A 3 19.66 -48.54 -38.14
C LYS A 3 19.69 -47.54 -36.97
N ILE A 4 18.68 -47.54 -36.10
CA ILE A 4 18.59 -46.61 -34.96
C ILE A 4 19.65 -46.93 -33.89
N SER A 5 19.91 -48.21 -33.61
CA SER A 5 21.01 -48.64 -32.72
C SER A 5 22.39 -48.23 -33.23
N LEU A 6 22.57 -48.13 -34.55
CA LEU A 6 23.86 -47.77 -35.16
C LEU A 6 24.13 -46.25 -35.05
N TYR A 7 23.11 -45.41 -35.26
CA TYR A 7 23.23 -43.95 -35.10
C TYR A 7 23.48 -43.55 -33.64
N LEU A 8 22.96 -44.32 -32.68
CA LEU A 8 23.14 -44.08 -31.25
C LEU A 8 24.53 -44.49 -30.77
N ILE A 9 25.07 -45.60 -31.27
CA ILE A 9 26.46 -46.00 -31.03
C ILE A 9 27.43 -45.00 -31.69
N LEU A 10 27.12 -44.48 -32.89
CA LEU A 10 27.95 -43.44 -33.52
C LEU A 10 27.89 -42.09 -32.79
N ALA A 11 26.71 -41.66 -32.32
CA ALA A 11 26.56 -40.42 -31.57
C ALA A 11 27.22 -40.49 -30.17
N LEU A 12 27.12 -41.64 -29.47
CA LEU A 12 27.83 -41.86 -28.21
C LEU A 12 29.33 -42.10 -28.40
N ALA A 13 29.75 -42.81 -29.46
CA ALA A 13 31.17 -43.07 -29.71
C ALA A 13 31.96 -41.79 -30.03
N GLY A 14 31.31 -40.77 -30.63
CA GLY A 14 31.92 -39.46 -30.85
C GLY A 14 32.18 -38.66 -29.57
N LEU A 15 31.44 -38.93 -28.48
CA LEU A 15 31.64 -38.29 -27.18
C LEU A 15 32.81 -38.89 -26.38
N PHE A 16 33.23 -40.11 -26.70
CA PHE A 16 34.30 -40.83 -25.98
C PHE A 16 35.69 -40.75 -26.65
N THR A 17 35.88 -39.96 -27.72
CA THR A 17 37.16 -39.91 -28.46
C THR A 17 37.83 -38.53 -28.58
N SER A 18 37.51 -37.57 -27.73
CA SER A 18 38.31 -36.34 -27.58
C SER A 18 38.87 -36.20 -26.16
N SER A 19 39.68 -37.17 -25.73
CA SER A 19 40.65 -36.94 -24.66
C SER A 19 42.00 -36.61 -25.28
N CYS A 20 42.60 -35.52 -24.79
CA CYS A 20 43.93 -34.99 -25.11
C CYS A 20 43.96 -34.02 -26.31
N SER A 21 43.61 -32.76 -26.06
CA SER A 21 44.46 -31.67 -26.55
C SER A 21 45.56 -31.45 -25.51
N ASP A 22 46.81 -31.71 -25.89
CA ASP A 22 48.02 -31.45 -25.09
C ASP A 22 48.29 -29.93 -24.95
N ASP A 23 47.36 -29.18 -24.34
CA ASP A 23 47.57 -27.78 -24.00
C ASP A 23 47.47 -27.61 -22.48
N TYR A 24 48.65 -27.57 -21.84
CA TYR A 24 48.79 -27.23 -20.43
C TYR A 24 48.41 -25.76 -20.23
N THR A 25 47.16 -25.52 -19.84
CA THR A 25 46.68 -24.21 -19.39
C THR A 25 46.30 -24.22 -17.91
N ASP A 26 46.57 -23.07 -17.29
CA ASP A 26 46.39 -22.63 -15.90
C ASP A 26 45.59 -23.52 -14.93
N TRP A 27 46.30 -24.07 -13.94
CA TRP A 27 45.83 -24.97 -12.89
C TRP A 27 44.93 -24.30 -11.82
N ALA A 28 44.73 -22.98 -11.91
CA ALA A 28 43.91 -22.20 -10.98
C ALA A 28 42.46 -21.97 -11.44
N ALA A 29 42.07 -22.38 -12.66
CA ALA A 29 40.68 -22.32 -13.07
C ALA A 29 39.88 -23.50 -12.47
N PRO A 30 38.73 -23.29 -11.82
CA PRO A 30 37.90 -24.39 -11.35
C PRO A 30 37.54 -25.28 -12.55
N GLN A 31 37.80 -26.58 -12.45
CA GLN A 31 37.32 -27.54 -13.44
C GLN A 31 35.79 -27.47 -13.50
N THR A 32 35.29 -26.82 -14.54
CA THR A 32 33.89 -26.95 -14.94
C THR A 32 33.87 -28.15 -15.87
N ASN A 33 33.27 -29.26 -15.44
CA ASN A 33 32.96 -30.33 -16.39
C ASN A 33 31.94 -29.73 -17.38
N PRO A 34 32.28 -29.56 -18.67
CA PRO A 34 31.29 -29.14 -19.63
C PRO A 34 30.17 -30.18 -19.64
N GLN A 35 28.92 -29.74 -19.55
CA GLN A 35 27.78 -30.64 -19.67
C GLN A 35 27.85 -31.29 -21.05
N GLU A 36 27.81 -32.64 -21.10
CA GLU A 36 27.79 -33.36 -22.37
C GLU A 36 26.66 -32.85 -23.27
N ALA A 37 26.95 -32.64 -24.55
CA ALA A 37 25.98 -32.13 -25.51
C ALA A 37 24.78 -33.08 -25.61
N ALA A 38 23.56 -32.53 -25.60
CA ALA A 38 22.35 -33.32 -25.72
C ALA A 38 22.29 -34.03 -27.09
N ILE A 39 21.81 -35.28 -27.10
CA ILE A 39 21.64 -36.08 -28.31
C ILE A 39 20.17 -36.11 -28.74
N THR A 40 19.90 -36.10 -30.05
CA THR A 40 18.54 -36.29 -30.57
C THR A 40 18.32 -37.75 -30.96
N LEU A 41 17.23 -38.37 -30.50
CA LEU A 41 16.90 -39.76 -30.82
C LEU A 41 15.68 -39.85 -31.76
N PRO A 42 15.81 -40.50 -32.94
CA PRO A 42 14.66 -40.74 -33.81
C PRO A 42 13.54 -41.51 -33.08
N GLY A 43 12.34 -40.92 -33.04
CA GLY A 43 11.15 -41.52 -32.40
C GLY A 43 10.96 -41.16 -30.92
N VAL A 44 11.90 -40.42 -30.31
CA VAL A 44 11.68 -39.77 -29.02
C VAL A 44 11.37 -38.30 -29.29
N LYS A 45 10.13 -37.88 -29.07
CA LYS A 45 9.68 -36.52 -29.40
C LYS A 45 8.64 -36.02 -28.42
N ALA A 46 8.84 -34.79 -27.95
CA ALA A 46 7.84 -34.04 -27.20
C ALA A 46 6.82 -33.40 -28.15
N SER A 47 5.56 -33.43 -27.74
CA SER A 47 4.44 -32.78 -28.42
C SER A 47 3.75 -31.82 -27.46
N ALA A 48 3.28 -30.68 -27.99
CA ALA A 48 2.54 -29.70 -27.22
C ALA A 48 1.25 -30.32 -26.65
N VAL A 49 0.87 -29.86 -25.47
CA VAL A 49 -0.45 -30.11 -24.86
C VAL A 49 -1.40 -28.97 -25.23
N GLU A 50 -2.69 -29.21 -25.04
CA GLU A 50 -3.69 -28.13 -25.06
C GLU A 50 -3.38 -27.06 -24.00
N PRO A 51 -3.83 -25.80 -24.17
CA PRO A 51 -3.64 -24.76 -23.18
C PRO A 51 -4.11 -25.18 -21.79
N GLN A 52 -3.26 -24.96 -20.79
CA GLN A 52 -3.51 -25.39 -19.42
C GLN A 52 -4.07 -24.26 -18.56
N THR A 53 -4.78 -24.64 -17.51
CA THR A 53 -5.26 -23.76 -16.46
C THR A 53 -4.83 -24.33 -15.12
N LEU A 54 -4.17 -23.54 -14.28
CA LEU A 54 -3.73 -23.96 -12.94
C LEU A 54 -4.90 -23.98 -11.96
N ALA A 55 -5.82 -24.93 -12.18
CA ALA A 55 -7.04 -25.09 -11.39
C ALA A 55 -6.76 -25.39 -9.91
N GLU A 56 -7.72 -25.05 -9.06
CA GLU A 56 -7.69 -25.44 -7.65
C GLU A 56 -7.77 -26.97 -7.49
N GLY A 57 -7.03 -27.53 -6.53
CA GLY A 57 -6.99 -28.98 -6.28
C GLY A 57 -6.19 -29.82 -7.29
N VAL A 58 -5.47 -29.22 -8.23
CA VAL A 58 -4.61 -29.93 -9.21
C VAL A 58 -3.13 -29.65 -8.93
N ASP A 59 -2.40 -30.64 -8.41
CA ASP A 59 -0.97 -30.48 -8.07
C ASP A 59 -0.02 -30.84 -9.22
N ALA A 60 -0.47 -31.67 -10.16
CA ALA A 60 0.31 -32.14 -11.31
C ALA A 60 -0.31 -31.64 -12.61
N VAL A 61 0.44 -30.84 -13.37
CA VAL A 61 -0.05 -30.13 -14.55
C VAL A 61 0.69 -30.64 -15.79
N PRO A 62 -0.01 -31.07 -16.85
CA PRO A 62 0.65 -31.57 -18.05
C PRO A 62 1.31 -30.41 -18.81
N VAL A 63 2.58 -30.58 -19.18
CA VAL A 63 3.38 -29.58 -19.93
C VAL A 63 3.68 -30.04 -21.35
N PHE A 64 3.89 -31.34 -21.53
CA PHE A 64 4.09 -31.96 -22.83
C PHE A 64 3.57 -33.40 -22.82
N THR A 65 3.38 -33.97 -24.00
CA THR A 65 3.25 -35.43 -24.16
C THR A 65 4.50 -35.98 -24.83
N LEU A 66 4.87 -37.22 -24.51
CA LEU A 66 6.08 -37.83 -25.01
C LEU A 66 5.77 -39.07 -25.86
N THR A 67 6.22 -39.05 -27.11
CA THR A 67 6.35 -40.30 -27.87
C THR A 67 7.71 -40.91 -27.54
N THR A 68 7.73 -42.19 -27.19
CA THR A 68 8.95 -42.93 -26.89
C THR A 68 9.26 -43.98 -27.96
N ALA A 69 10.53 -44.30 -28.12
CA ALA A 69 11.01 -45.38 -28.96
C ALA A 69 11.81 -46.40 -28.12
N THR A 70 11.99 -47.61 -28.64
CA THR A 70 12.82 -48.62 -27.99
C THR A 70 14.24 -48.10 -27.84
N LEU A 71 14.69 -47.94 -26.59
CA LEU A 71 16.04 -47.56 -26.26
C LEU A 71 17.03 -48.71 -26.58
N PRO A 72 18.31 -48.41 -26.82
CA PRO A 72 19.36 -49.43 -26.92
C PRO A 72 19.44 -50.29 -25.67
N GLU A 73 19.94 -51.51 -25.86
CA GLU A 73 20.05 -52.51 -24.80
C GLU A 73 20.81 -51.99 -23.57
N GLY A 74 20.16 -52.08 -22.41
CA GLY A 74 20.68 -51.65 -21.11
C GLY A 74 20.45 -50.19 -20.74
N TYR A 75 19.81 -49.38 -21.59
CA TYR A 75 19.37 -48.01 -21.24
C TYR A 75 17.91 -47.97 -20.82
N ALA A 76 17.62 -47.19 -19.78
CA ALA A 76 16.25 -46.86 -19.37
C ALA A 76 16.06 -45.34 -19.34
N LEU A 77 14.85 -44.86 -19.66
CA LEU A 77 14.52 -43.45 -19.46
C LEU A 77 14.47 -43.15 -17.96
N GLY A 78 15.10 -42.04 -17.56
CA GLY A 78 15.15 -41.52 -16.21
C GLY A 78 14.33 -40.25 -16.07
N LYS A 79 14.80 -39.28 -15.28
CA LYS A 79 14.09 -38.01 -15.04
C LYS A 79 13.90 -37.20 -16.33
N ALA A 80 12.80 -36.48 -16.42
CA ALA A 80 12.50 -35.50 -17.46
C ALA A 80 12.57 -34.08 -16.89
N ARG A 81 12.91 -33.11 -17.75
CA ARG A 81 12.87 -31.68 -17.40
C ARG A 81 12.55 -30.86 -18.64
N VAL A 82 12.02 -29.67 -18.41
CA VAL A 82 11.71 -28.71 -19.46
C VAL A 82 12.37 -27.37 -19.12
N GLU A 83 13.01 -26.77 -20.10
CA GLU A 83 13.49 -25.40 -20.03
C GLU A 83 12.43 -24.49 -20.62
N LEU A 84 11.79 -23.69 -19.77
CA LEU A 84 10.72 -22.77 -20.13
C LEU A 84 11.28 -21.36 -20.23
N THR A 85 11.19 -20.79 -21.42
CA THR A 85 11.55 -19.40 -21.69
C THR A 85 10.27 -18.59 -21.92
N PRO A 86 9.98 -17.58 -21.09
CA PRO A 86 8.81 -16.72 -21.26
C PRO A 86 8.81 -16.02 -22.63
N GLN A 87 7.68 -16.05 -23.35
CA GLN A 87 7.46 -15.19 -24.51
C GLN A 87 6.92 -13.83 -24.05
N ASP A 88 7.29 -12.75 -24.75
CA ASP A 88 6.77 -11.39 -24.52
C ASP A 88 6.92 -10.84 -23.08
N ALA A 89 7.83 -11.41 -22.28
CA ALA A 89 8.20 -10.90 -20.97
C ALA A 89 9.49 -10.06 -21.06
N GLY A 90 9.68 -9.13 -20.11
CA GLY A 90 10.96 -8.42 -19.96
C GLY A 90 12.12 -9.36 -19.56
N ASN A 91 11.82 -10.56 -19.06
CA ASN A 91 12.78 -11.60 -18.69
C ASN A 91 12.79 -12.73 -19.73
N THR A 92 13.90 -12.87 -20.47
CA THR A 92 14.10 -13.91 -21.49
C THR A 92 14.91 -15.11 -21.00
N LYS A 93 15.15 -15.21 -19.68
CA LYS A 93 15.95 -16.31 -19.10
C LYS A 93 15.12 -17.61 -19.06
N ALA A 94 15.68 -18.67 -19.62
CA ALA A 94 15.14 -20.02 -19.51
C ALA A 94 15.19 -20.51 -18.05
N THR A 95 14.10 -21.07 -17.57
CA THR A 95 14.00 -21.69 -16.23
C THR A 95 13.75 -23.19 -16.37
N VAL A 96 14.55 -24.00 -15.67
CA VAL A 96 14.40 -25.45 -15.65
C VAL A 96 13.27 -25.84 -14.68
N VAL A 97 12.27 -26.54 -15.19
CA VAL A 97 11.21 -27.16 -14.40
C VAL A 97 11.32 -28.68 -14.52
N ASN A 98 11.33 -29.37 -13.38
CA ASN A 98 11.37 -30.83 -13.37
C ASN A 98 9.99 -31.39 -13.74
N THR A 99 9.99 -32.49 -14.49
CA THR A 99 8.75 -33.16 -14.91
C THR A 99 8.82 -34.66 -14.65
N THR A 100 7.65 -35.29 -14.55
CA THR A 100 7.54 -36.75 -14.69
C THR A 100 7.82 -37.16 -16.13
N LEU A 101 8.11 -38.45 -16.36
CA LEU A 101 8.27 -38.97 -17.73
C LEU A 101 7.01 -38.82 -18.58
N ASP A 102 5.84 -38.79 -17.94
CA ASP A 102 4.55 -38.52 -18.56
C ASP A 102 4.30 -37.01 -18.77
N GLY A 103 5.32 -36.18 -18.57
CA GLY A 103 5.31 -34.76 -18.92
C GLY A 103 4.55 -33.85 -17.97
N HIS A 104 4.35 -34.24 -16.71
CA HIS A 104 3.68 -33.41 -15.71
C HIS A 104 4.69 -32.65 -14.85
N ALA A 105 4.42 -31.36 -14.60
CA ALA A 105 5.15 -30.50 -13.67
C ALA A 105 4.32 -30.23 -12.41
N SER A 106 5.00 -29.77 -11.35
CA SER A 106 4.35 -29.24 -10.15
C SER A 106 3.59 -27.94 -10.48
N LYS A 107 2.33 -27.83 -10.03
CA LYS A 107 1.57 -26.57 -10.11
C LYS A 107 2.32 -25.42 -9.42
N ALA A 108 2.92 -25.68 -8.25
CA ALA A 108 3.64 -24.67 -7.50
C ALA A 108 4.84 -24.11 -8.28
N ASP A 109 5.61 -24.99 -8.94
CA ASP A 109 6.77 -24.59 -9.73
C ASP A 109 6.35 -23.76 -10.96
N LEU A 110 5.28 -24.18 -11.64
CA LEU A 110 4.73 -23.43 -12.77
C LEU A 110 4.15 -22.08 -12.34
N GLN A 111 3.43 -22.02 -11.22
CA GLN A 111 2.86 -20.78 -10.71
C GLN A 111 3.95 -19.78 -10.32
N ALA A 112 4.98 -20.22 -9.60
CA ALA A 112 6.11 -19.38 -9.22
C ALA A 112 6.84 -18.82 -10.47
N LEU A 113 7.04 -19.65 -11.50
CA LEU A 113 7.64 -19.21 -12.76
C LEU A 113 6.79 -18.15 -13.48
N ILE A 114 5.47 -18.37 -13.58
CA ILE A 114 4.56 -17.41 -14.23
C ILE A 114 4.56 -16.08 -13.48
N GLU A 115 4.44 -16.11 -12.15
CA GLU A 115 4.39 -14.91 -11.33
C GLU A 115 5.70 -14.12 -11.36
N GLN A 116 6.85 -14.82 -11.40
CA GLN A 116 8.15 -14.19 -11.57
C GLN A 116 8.31 -13.52 -12.95
N ALA A 117 7.80 -14.15 -14.01
CA ALA A 117 7.98 -13.67 -15.38
C ALA A 117 6.98 -12.59 -15.79
N PHE A 118 5.73 -12.68 -15.32
CA PHE A 118 4.60 -11.92 -15.84
C PHE A 118 3.75 -11.21 -14.77
N GLY A 119 4.11 -11.32 -13.49
CA GLY A 119 3.28 -10.85 -12.38
C GLY A 119 2.05 -11.74 -12.17
N LYS A 120 1.10 -11.25 -11.37
CA LYS A 120 0.01 -12.08 -10.84
C LYS A 120 -1.22 -12.16 -11.75
N ASN A 121 -1.25 -11.45 -12.87
CA ASN A 121 -2.43 -11.38 -13.75
C ASN A 121 -2.86 -12.74 -14.34
N PRO A 122 -4.16 -13.13 -14.26
CA PRO A 122 -4.69 -14.40 -14.78
C PRO A 122 -4.91 -14.36 -16.31
N VAL A 123 -3.88 -13.96 -17.05
CA VAL A 123 -3.87 -13.92 -18.52
C VAL A 123 -3.09 -15.12 -19.04
N ALA A 124 -3.55 -15.74 -20.12
CA ALA A 124 -2.84 -16.84 -20.76
C ALA A 124 -1.42 -16.42 -21.17
N ARG A 125 -0.41 -17.14 -20.68
CA ARG A 125 1.01 -16.90 -20.95
C ARG A 125 1.59 -18.01 -21.80
N LYS A 126 2.55 -17.66 -22.66
CA LYS A 126 3.24 -18.59 -23.55
C LYS A 126 4.70 -18.72 -23.16
N PHE A 127 5.22 -19.93 -23.28
CA PHE A 127 6.61 -20.27 -23.07
C PHE A 127 7.14 -21.07 -24.26
N ASP A 128 8.34 -20.71 -24.73
CA ASP A 128 9.13 -21.62 -25.54
C ASP A 128 9.69 -22.70 -24.62
N ALA A 129 9.31 -23.95 -24.87
CA ALA A 129 9.65 -25.06 -24.01
C ALA A 129 10.57 -26.04 -24.73
N GLN A 130 11.79 -26.20 -24.20
CA GLN A 130 12.77 -27.18 -24.69
C GLN A 130 12.79 -28.38 -23.75
N VAL A 131 12.43 -29.57 -24.27
CA VAL A 131 12.23 -30.77 -23.44
C VAL A 131 13.47 -31.66 -23.46
N TYR A 132 13.89 -32.08 -22.27
CA TYR A 132 15.04 -32.94 -22.06
C TYR A 132 14.71 -34.18 -21.22
N LEU A 133 15.33 -35.30 -21.57
CA LEU A 133 15.19 -36.58 -20.86
C LEU A 133 16.56 -37.13 -20.52
N ASN A 134 16.69 -37.80 -19.38
CA ASN A 134 17.88 -38.59 -19.09
C ASN A 134 17.68 -40.02 -19.59
N ALA A 135 18.68 -40.61 -20.24
CA ALA A 135 18.77 -42.06 -20.45
C ALA A 135 19.91 -42.62 -19.59
N VAL A 136 19.62 -43.59 -18.73
CA VAL A 136 20.54 -44.09 -17.70
C VAL A 136 20.95 -45.54 -18.00
N LYS A 137 22.25 -45.82 -17.90
CA LYS A 137 22.84 -47.17 -17.96
C LYS A 137 24.00 -47.25 -16.98
N ASN A 138 24.01 -48.26 -16.11
CA ASN A 138 25.09 -48.52 -15.13
C ASN A 138 25.51 -47.28 -14.30
N GLY A 139 24.56 -46.41 -13.95
CA GLY A 139 24.81 -45.18 -13.17
C GLY A 139 25.31 -43.98 -13.99
N GLN A 140 25.55 -44.11 -15.30
CA GLN A 140 25.86 -43.01 -16.21
C GLN A 140 24.58 -42.54 -16.92
N ALA A 141 24.42 -41.23 -17.09
CA ALA A 141 23.25 -40.61 -17.71
C ALA A 141 23.65 -39.83 -18.98
N ALA A 142 22.97 -40.11 -20.10
CA ALA A 142 23.05 -39.31 -21.31
C ALA A 142 21.82 -38.38 -21.40
N LEU A 143 22.03 -37.15 -21.87
CA LEU A 143 20.97 -36.17 -22.04
C LEU A 143 20.36 -36.26 -23.44
N ILE A 144 19.06 -36.50 -23.54
CA ILE A 144 18.31 -36.55 -24.79
C ILE A 144 17.55 -35.24 -24.96
N ASP A 145 17.69 -34.62 -26.12
CA ASP A 145 16.83 -33.52 -26.58
C ASP A 145 15.60 -34.12 -27.29
N ALA A 146 14.42 -33.94 -26.68
CA ALA A 146 13.13 -34.42 -27.20
C ALA A 146 12.42 -33.37 -28.08
N GLY A 147 13.03 -32.20 -28.29
CA GLY A 147 12.54 -31.13 -29.15
C GLY A 147 11.86 -29.96 -28.44
N LYS A 148 11.52 -28.96 -29.25
CA LYS A 148 10.83 -27.72 -28.83
C LYS A 148 9.32 -27.81 -29.02
N ILE A 149 8.59 -27.26 -28.08
CA ILE A 149 7.15 -27.02 -28.15
C ILE A 149 6.83 -25.58 -27.67
N VAL A 150 5.60 -25.14 -27.90
CA VAL A 150 5.05 -23.96 -27.23
C VAL A 150 4.11 -24.43 -26.13
N TYR A 151 4.37 -24.01 -24.89
CA TYR A 151 3.52 -24.30 -23.75
C TYR A 151 2.69 -23.06 -23.41
N THR A 152 1.37 -23.22 -23.29
CA THR A 152 0.44 -22.14 -22.93
C THR A 152 -0.27 -22.48 -21.63
N VAL A 153 -0.25 -21.55 -20.66
CA VAL A 153 -0.82 -21.76 -19.33
C VAL A 153 -1.42 -20.48 -18.76
N THR A 154 -2.52 -20.62 -18.01
CA THR A 154 -3.22 -19.53 -17.31
C THR A 154 -3.33 -19.85 -15.83
N THR A 155 -3.05 -18.89 -14.95
CA THR A 155 -3.31 -19.01 -13.50
C THR A 155 -4.81 -18.82 -13.23
N VAL A 156 -5.38 -19.60 -12.30
CA VAL A 156 -6.73 -19.30 -11.77
C VAL A 156 -6.56 -18.36 -10.59
N LYS A 157 -7.22 -17.21 -10.66
CA LYS A 157 -7.31 -16.24 -9.56
C LYS A 157 -8.74 -15.78 -9.38
N PRO A 158 -9.07 -15.26 -8.18
CA PRO A 158 -10.38 -14.65 -7.99
C PRO A 158 -10.60 -13.49 -8.97
N ASP A 159 -11.86 -13.25 -9.36
CA ASP A 159 -12.25 -12.05 -10.10
C ASP A 159 -12.13 -10.86 -9.13
N ILE A 160 -11.12 -10.00 -9.35
CA ILE A 160 -10.88 -8.78 -8.58
C ILE A 160 -11.37 -7.60 -9.41
N ALA A 161 -12.39 -6.89 -8.92
CA ALA A 161 -12.86 -5.65 -9.51
C ALA A 161 -11.88 -4.49 -9.29
N GLU A 162 -11.96 -3.47 -10.16
CA GLU A 162 -11.16 -2.24 -10.09
C GLU A 162 -11.61 -1.29 -8.95
N ALA A 163 -12.82 -1.47 -8.42
CA ALA A 163 -13.37 -0.60 -7.39
C ALA A 163 -14.30 -1.35 -6.43
N TYR A 164 -14.24 -0.93 -5.16
CA TYR A 164 -15.11 -1.40 -4.10
C TYR A 164 -15.70 -0.24 -3.31
N TYR A 165 -16.85 -0.48 -2.69
CA TYR A 165 -17.66 0.53 -2.01
C TYR A 165 -18.25 -0.03 -0.72
N ILE A 166 -18.39 0.83 0.29
CA ILE A 166 -19.17 0.52 1.49
C ILE A 166 -20.66 0.69 1.17
N ILE A 167 -21.44 -0.35 1.43
CA ILE A 167 -22.91 -0.34 1.33
C ILE A 167 -23.50 -0.34 2.74
N GLY A 168 -24.35 0.64 3.03
CA GLY A 168 -24.80 0.96 4.38
C GLY A 168 -23.81 1.90 5.09
N GLY A 169 -23.38 1.53 6.29
CA GLY A 169 -22.52 2.36 7.12
C GLY A 169 -23.28 3.60 7.64
N PRO A 170 -22.79 4.83 7.42
CA PRO A 170 -23.54 6.04 7.75
C PRO A 170 -24.67 6.37 6.76
N ASN A 171 -24.74 5.68 5.63
CA ASN A 171 -25.72 5.92 4.57
C ASN A 171 -26.80 4.83 4.53
N ASP A 172 -27.89 5.10 3.81
CA ASP A 172 -28.86 4.06 3.49
C ASP A 172 -28.25 2.98 2.56
N TRP A 173 -28.68 1.73 2.72
CA TRP A 173 -28.14 0.58 1.98
C TRP A 173 -28.40 0.66 0.47
N ALA A 174 -29.61 1.05 0.06
CA ALA A 174 -29.94 1.17 -1.36
C ALA A 174 -29.34 2.45 -1.96
N GLU A 175 -29.39 3.55 -1.22
CA GLU A 175 -28.80 4.82 -1.67
C GLU A 175 -27.28 4.73 -1.85
N SER A 176 -26.58 4.08 -0.92
CA SER A 176 -25.12 3.87 -1.03
C SER A 176 -24.74 2.99 -2.21
N ALA A 177 -25.56 2.00 -2.57
CA ALA A 177 -25.35 1.20 -3.78
C ALA A 177 -25.53 2.02 -5.07
N ALA A 178 -26.52 2.91 -5.09
CA ALA A 178 -26.82 3.75 -6.25
C ALA A 178 -25.81 4.91 -6.43
N THR A 179 -25.41 5.55 -5.33
CA THR A 179 -24.59 6.78 -5.34
C THR A 179 -23.10 6.52 -5.11
N LYS A 180 -22.75 5.35 -4.58
CA LYS A 180 -21.37 4.88 -4.34
C LYS A 180 -20.50 5.91 -3.57
N PRO A 181 -21.00 6.49 -2.44
CA PRO A 181 -20.37 7.67 -1.83
C PRO A 181 -19.08 7.33 -1.07
N LEU A 182 -18.94 6.09 -0.60
CA LEU A 182 -17.82 5.61 0.20
C LEU A 182 -17.00 4.59 -0.61
N LYS A 183 -16.19 5.11 -1.53
CA LYS A 183 -15.30 4.33 -2.40
C LYS A 183 -13.97 4.02 -1.68
N PHE A 184 -13.50 2.79 -1.79
CA PHE A 184 -12.17 2.41 -1.32
C PHE A 184 -11.06 2.97 -2.22
N SER A 185 -9.93 3.28 -1.61
CA SER A 185 -8.67 3.63 -2.27
C SER A 185 -7.82 2.38 -2.50
N HIS A 186 -7.09 2.34 -3.61
CA HIS A 186 -6.03 1.37 -3.92
C HIS A 186 -4.90 2.08 -4.66
N SER A 187 -3.70 1.48 -4.76
CA SER A 187 -2.61 2.10 -5.51
C SER A 187 -2.88 2.09 -7.03
N GLU A 188 -2.11 2.87 -7.79
CA GLU A 188 -2.16 2.83 -9.27
C GLU A 188 -1.64 1.51 -9.86
N THR A 189 -1.13 0.60 -9.01
CA THR A 189 -0.72 -0.73 -9.41
C THR A 189 -1.94 -1.56 -9.76
N ASN A 190 -1.79 -2.43 -10.76
CA ASN A 190 -2.82 -3.40 -11.14
C ASN A 190 -3.29 -4.24 -9.94
N VAL A 191 -4.60 -4.49 -9.86
CA VAL A 191 -5.29 -5.10 -8.70
C VAL A 191 -4.85 -6.52 -8.35
N TYR A 192 -4.16 -7.25 -9.23
CA TYR A 192 -3.59 -8.56 -8.90
C TYR A 192 -2.20 -8.47 -8.27
N ASP A 193 -1.46 -7.40 -8.57
CA ASP A 193 -0.15 -7.13 -8.01
C ASP A 193 -0.26 -6.34 -6.69
N ASP A 194 -1.28 -5.47 -6.57
CA ASP A 194 -1.73 -4.85 -5.33
C ASP A 194 -3.24 -5.07 -5.09
N PRO A 195 -3.63 -6.19 -4.47
CA PRO A 195 -5.03 -6.54 -4.23
C PRO A 195 -5.63 -5.87 -2.98
N VAL A 196 -4.93 -4.89 -2.38
CA VAL A 196 -5.32 -4.28 -1.11
C VAL A 196 -6.05 -2.97 -1.35
N PHE A 197 -7.23 -2.85 -0.75
CA PHE A 197 -8.06 -1.64 -0.81
C PHE A 197 -8.32 -1.15 0.61
N THR A 198 -8.31 0.16 0.82
CA THR A 198 -8.50 0.79 2.14
C THR A 198 -9.52 1.91 2.11
N ILE A 199 -10.23 2.11 3.22
CA ILE A 199 -11.12 3.27 3.44
C ILE A 199 -11.20 3.60 4.93
N SER A 200 -11.43 4.87 5.24
CA SER A 200 -11.87 5.35 6.54
C SER A 200 -13.08 6.27 6.37
N PHE A 201 -14.12 6.13 7.18
CA PHE A 201 -15.33 6.93 7.08
C PHE A 201 -15.95 7.23 8.45
N PRO A 202 -16.62 8.40 8.61
CA PRO A 202 -17.22 8.80 9.88
C PRO A 202 -18.50 8.01 10.17
N VAL A 203 -18.80 7.83 11.45
CA VAL A 203 -19.99 7.11 11.94
C VAL A 203 -20.59 7.79 13.18
N ASP A 204 -21.86 7.50 13.45
CA ASP A 204 -22.54 7.93 14.67
C ASP A 204 -22.10 7.06 15.85
N ALA A 205 -21.27 7.62 16.73
CA ALA A 205 -20.74 6.91 17.90
C ALA A 205 -21.81 6.39 18.88
N THR A 206 -23.08 6.80 18.74
CA THR A 206 -24.17 6.36 19.62
C THR A 206 -24.87 5.09 19.16
N LYS A 207 -24.55 4.57 17.97
CA LYS A 207 -25.22 3.42 17.36
C LYS A 207 -24.22 2.44 16.76
N ASP A 208 -24.64 1.18 16.66
CA ASP A 208 -23.90 0.20 15.89
C ASP A 208 -23.90 0.59 14.41
N THR A 209 -22.74 0.46 13.77
CA THR A 209 -22.59 0.70 12.34
C THR A 209 -22.60 -0.63 11.61
N TRP A 210 -23.60 -0.83 10.75
CA TRP A 210 -23.76 -2.03 9.93
C TRP A 210 -23.48 -1.74 8.46
N PHE A 211 -22.70 -2.61 7.81
CA PHE A 211 -22.36 -2.43 6.39
C PHE A 211 -22.01 -3.73 5.68
N ALA A 212 -21.95 -3.69 4.35
CA ALA A 212 -21.36 -4.69 3.48
C ALA A 212 -20.41 -4.02 2.47
N ILE A 213 -19.73 -4.81 1.67
CA ILE A 213 -18.84 -4.31 0.62
C ILE A 213 -19.38 -4.73 -0.75
N ALA A 214 -19.36 -3.83 -1.73
CA ALA A 214 -19.80 -4.10 -3.10
C ALA A 214 -18.74 -3.69 -4.10
N ASP A 215 -18.63 -4.43 -5.20
CA ASP A 215 -18.05 -3.94 -6.45
C ASP A 215 -19.14 -3.32 -7.34
N ASP A 216 -18.77 -2.80 -8.52
CA ASP A 216 -19.73 -2.22 -9.45
C ASP A 216 -20.84 -3.20 -9.88
N LYS A 217 -20.50 -4.48 -10.09
CA LYS A 217 -21.48 -5.52 -10.48
C LYS A 217 -22.53 -5.70 -9.39
N ALA A 218 -22.12 -5.75 -8.13
CA ALA A 218 -23.03 -5.86 -7.00
C ALA A 218 -23.90 -4.60 -6.85
N CYS A 219 -23.32 -3.41 -6.97
CA CYS A 219 -24.09 -2.15 -6.94
C CYS A 219 -25.15 -2.08 -8.05
N ASP A 220 -24.81 -2.51 -9.27
CA ASP A 220 -25.74 -2.55 -10.40
C ASP A 220 -26.83 -3.60 -10.21
N GLY A 221 -26.50 -4.76 -9.61
CA GLY A 221 -27.45 -5.79 -9.22
C GLY A 221 -28.48 -5.29 -8.21
N ILE A 222 -28.03 -4.56 -7.19
CA ILE A 222 -28.90 -3.93 -6.19
C ILE A 222 -29.81 -2.89 -6.85
N THR A 223 -29.22 -1.96 -7.60
CA THR A 223 -29.94 -0.80 -8.16
C THR A 223 -30.97 -1.21 -9.22
N ASN A 224 -30.62 -2.16 -10.08
CA ASN A 224 -31.47 -2.53 -11.22
C ASN A 224 -32.39 -3.71 -10.95
N GLN A 225 -32.03 -4.59 -10.01
CA GLN A 225 -32.69 -5.88 -9.83
C GLN A 225 -33.04 -6.19 -8.37
N ASN A 226 -32.69 -5.30 -7.43
CA ASN A 226 -32.79 -5.57 -6.00
C ASN A 226 -32.07 -6.88 -5.61
N ASP A 227 -30.98 -7.20 -6.30
CA ASP A 227 -30.16 -8.38 -6.08
C ASP A 227 -28.98 -8.06 -5.16
N TRP A 228 -29.04 -8.56 -3.94
CA TRP A 228 -28.04 -8.35 -2.89
C TRP A 228 -27.04 -9.52 -2.80
N SER A 229 -27.18 -10.53 -3.64
CA SER A 229 -26.43 -11.80 -3.55
C SER A 229 -24.92 -11.64 -3.79
N MET A 230 -24.53 -10.58 -4.52
CA MET A 230 -23.13 -10.28 -4.84
C MET A 230 -22.42 -9.39 -3.81
N LEU A 231 -23.10 -8.94 -2.75
CA LEU A 231 -22.41 -8.25 -1.65
C LEU A 231 -21.36 -9.17 -1.01
N LEU A 232 -20.22 -8.60 -0.63
CA LEU A 232 -19.21 -9.24 0.19
C LEU A 232 -19.57 -9.04 1.67
N GLY A 233 -19.57 -10.15 2.42
CA GLY A 233 -19.82 -10.19 3.85
C GLY A 233 -18.82 -11.09 4.58
N THR A 234 -18.72 -10.95 5.90
CA THR A 234 -17.89 -11.83 6.75
C THR A 234 -18.40 -13.27 6.74
N THR A 235 -17.48 -14.24 6.69
CA THR A 235 -17.80 -15.66 6.81
C THR A 235 -18.08 -16.10 8.25
N SER A 236 -17.85 -15.22 9.23
CA SER A 236 -18.05 -15.51 10.66
C SER A 236 -19.52 -15.44 11.10
N GLY A 237 -20.41 -15.06 10.19
CA GLY A 237 -21.83 -14.84 10.42
C GLY A 237 -22.17 -13.38 10.70
N ASN A 238 -23.44 -13.04 10.55
CA ASN A 238 -23.91 -11.65 10.54
C ASN A 238 -23.51 -10.87 11.81
N GLY A 239 -22.75 -9.79 11.64
CA GLY A 239 -22.25 -8.92 12.71
C GLY A 239 -21.17 -9.52 13.61
N LYS A 240 -20.59 -10.68 13.24
CA LYS A 240 -19.59 -11.41 14.04
C LYS A 240 -18.18 -11.30 13.46
N ASN A 241 -17.91 -10.22 12.73
CA ASN A 241 -16.67 -10.06 11.96
C ASN A 241 -15.39 -10.02 12.81
N GLY A 242 -15.45 -9.59 14.08
CA GLY A 242 -14.23 -9.21 14.80
C GLY A 242 -13.43 -8.14 14.06
N GLU A 243 -12.16 -7.96 14.42
CA GLU A 243 -11.30 -7.00 13.71
C GLU A 243 -10.75 -7.56 12.41
N THR A 244 -10.50 -8.86 12.31
CA THR A 244 -9.94 -9.49 11.11
C THR A 244 -10.67 -10.79 10.78
N GLY A 245 -10.70 -11.17 9.52
CA GLY A 245 -11.33 -12.41 9.10
C GLY A 245 -11.36 -12.61 7.59
N ALA A 246 -12.11 -13.63 7.17
CA ALA A 246 -12.36 -13.95 5.77
C ALA A 246 -13.76 -13.48 5.36
N MET A 247 -13.92 -13.13 4.09
CA MET A 247 -15.17 -12.70 3.49
C MET A 247 -15.53 -13.55 2.27
N GLU A 248 -16.79 -13.54 1.89
CA GLU A 248 -17.28 -14.22 0.70
C GLU A 248 -18.53 -13.50 0.19
N ARG A 249 -18.92 -13.78 -1.07
CA ARG A 249 -20.18 -13.30 -1.62
C ARG A 249 -21.36 -13.85 -0.81
N ARG A 250 -22.34 -12.99 -0.50
CA ARG A 250 -23.54 -13.31 0.28
C ARG A 250 -24.27 -14.55 -0.23
N ALA A 251 -24.29 -14.78 -1.55
CA ALA A 251 -24.85 -15.97 -2.18
C ALA A 251 -24.30 -17.32 -1.65
N LYS A 252 -23.09 -17.32 -1.08
CA LYS A 252 -22.42 -18.51 -0.53
C LYS A 252 -22.39 -18.53 1.01
N LEU A 253 -22.90 -17.49 1.65
CA LEU A 253 -22.99 -17.41 3.11
C LEU A 253 -24.27 -18.07 3.60
N SER A 254 -24.30 -18.47 4.87
CA SER A 254 -25.49 -19.01 5.53
C SER A 254 -26.47 -17.94 6.03
N ASP A 255 -26.04 -16.68 6.03
CA ASP A 255 -26.82 -15.49 6.40
C ASP A 255 -26.32 -14.26 5.60
N ASP A 256 -26.77 -13.06 5.96
CA ASP A 256 -26.38 -11.82 5.26
C ASP A 256 -24.88 -11.50 5.36
N GLY A 257 -24.19 -12.03 6.38
CA GLY A 257 -22.75 -11.80 6.61
C GLY A 257 -22.35 -10.34 6.76
N SER A 258 -23.26 -9.42 7.12
CA SER A 258 -22.91 -8.01 7.22
C SER A 258 -21.87 -7.77 8.31
N PHE A 259 -21.00 -6.80 8.08
CA PHE A 259 -20.06 -6.30 9.07
C PHE A 259 -20.78 -5.40 10.07
N MET A 260 -20.30 -5.41 11.30
CA MET A 260 -20.77 -4.55 12.37
C MET A 260 -19.59 -4.01 13.18
N VAL A 261 -19.62 -2.70 13.43
CA VAL A 261 -18.79 -2.05 14.44
C VAL A 261 -19.72 -1.54 15.55
N PRO A 262 -19.52 -1.95 16.81
CA PRO A 262 -20.38 -1.53 17.91
C PRO A 262 -20.36 -0.01 18.10
N ALA A 263 -21.41 0.54 18.71
CA ALA A 263 -21.42 1.92 19.17
C ALA A 263 -20.17 2.25 20.02
N GLY A 264 -19.64 3.47 19.86
CA GLY A 264 -18.51 3.99 20.64
C GLY A 264 -17.35 4.51 19.81
N SER A 265 -17.30 4.22 18.52
CA SER A 265 -16.31 4.78 17.59
C SER A 265 -16.88 5.94 16.77
N ARG A 266 -16.06 6.94 16.46
CA ARG A 266 -16.44 8.05 15.55
C ARG A 266 -16.10 7.77 14.09
N TYR A 267 -15.19 6.84 13.85
CA TYR A 267 -14.76 6.42 12.53
C TYR A 267 -14.70 4.90 12.44
N VAL A 268 -14.83 4.38 11.23
CA VAL A 268 -14.53 2.99 10.91
C VAL A 268 -13.47 2.98 9.82
N SER A 269 -12.39 2.23 10.04
CA SER A 269 -11.40 1.90 9.01
C SER A 269 -11.61 0.47 8.53
N VAL A 270 -11.58 0.28 7.22
CA VAL A 270 -11.70 -1.02 6.57
C VAL A 270 -10.56 -1.19 5.57
N THR A 271 -9.88 -2.32 5.68
CA THR A 271 -8.90 -2.80 4.70
C THR A 271 -9.37 -4.14 4.17
N ILE A 272 -9.35 -4.35 2.86
CA ILE A 272 -9.67 -5.64 2.24
C ILE A 272 -8.52 -6.10 1.35
N ASN A 273 -8.28 -7.40 1.30
CA ASN A 273 -7.39 -8.05 0.33
C ASN A 273 -8.22 -8.99 -0.54
N MET A 274 -8.38 -8.62 -1.81
CA MET A 274 -9.25 -9.34 -2.75
C MET A 274 -8.59 -10.56 -3.41
N MET A 275 -7.28 -10.74 -3.23
CA MET A 275 -6.60 -11.98 -3.63
C MET A 275 -6.90 -13.10 -2.64
N GLU A 276 -6.94 -12.76 -1.34
CA GLU A 276 -7.15 -13.72 -0.25
C GLU A 276 -8.58 -13.73 0.29
N TYR A 277 -9.41 -12.78 -0.13
CA TYR A 277 -10.75 -12.57 0.41
C TYR A 277 -10.73 -12.37 1.93
N THR A 278 -9.82 -11.53 2.41
CA THR A 278 -9.66 -11.19 3.82
C THR A 278 -9.92 -9.72 4.09
N TYR A 279 -10.24 -9.39 5.35
CA TYR A 279 -10.48 -8.01 5.77
C TYR A 279 -9.84 -7.71 7.12
N THR A 280 -9.64 -6.41 7.36
CA THR A 280 -9.49 -5.78 8.67
C THR A 280 -10.57 -4.71 8.82
N VAL A 281 -11.29 -4.68 9.94
CA VAL A 281 -12.31 -3.67 10.30
C VAL A 281 -12.01 -3.16 11.70
N LYS A 282 -11.80 -1.85 11.85
CA LYS A 282 -11.49 -1.23 13.15
C LYS A 282 -12.36 -0.01 13.40
N GLY A 283 -12.92 0.07 14.60
CA GLY A 283 -13.51 1.30 15.12
C GLY A 283 -12.40 2.23 15.62
N ILE A 284 -12.46 3.51 15.23
CA ILE A 284 -11.43 4.51 15.53
C ILE A 284 -12.04 5.68 16.29
N ASN A 285 -11.31 6.16 17.30
CA ASN A 285 -11.54 7.41 17.99
C ASN A 285 -10.25 8.21 17.98
N PHE A 286 -10.22 9.29 17.19
CA PHE A 286 -9.12 10.23 17.19
C PHE A 286 -9.13 11.03 18.50
N SER A 287 -7.95 11.40 18.99
CA SER A 287 -7.78 12.27 20.16
C SER A 287 -7.99 13.74 19.77
N GLU A 288 -8.18 14.61 20.76
CA GLU A 288 -8.20 16.07 20.53
C GLU A 288 -6.79 16.59 20.18
N PHE A 289 -5.75 15.90 20.65
CA PHE A 289 -4.36 16.25 20.45
C PHE A 289 -3.53 15.06 19.98
N ILE A 290 -2.60 15.35 19.08
CA ILE A 290 -1.38 14.55 18.84
C ILE A 290 -0.17 15.44 19.07
N TYR A 291 1.03 14.91 18.88
CA TYR A 291 2.25 15.62 19.20
C TYR A 291 3.25 15.56 18.06
N GLU A 292 3.80 16.72 17.70
CA GLU A 292 5.03 16.85 16.93
C GLU A 292 6.21 16.74 17.89
N VAL A 293 7.17 15.88 17.53
CA VAL A 293 8.37 15.62 18.31
C VAL A 293 9.57 15.45 17.39
N GLY A 294 10.47 16.43 17.40
CA GLY A 294 11.76 16.36 16.71
C GLY A 294 12.89 17.10 17.41
N ASN A 295 13.90 17.48 16.64
CA ASN A 295 15.06 18.22 17.12
C ASN A 295 14.67 19.53 17.86
N ASN A 296 13.69 20.26 17.34
CA ASN A 296 13.10 21.50 17.88
C ASN A 296 12.45 21.33 19.27
N SER A 297 12.03 20.10 19.59
CA SER A 297 11.42 19.67 20.85
C SER A 297 12.38 18.83 21.71
N LYS A 298 13.62 18.66 21.25
CA LYS A 298 14.64 17.76 21.81
C LYS A 298 14.15 16.32 22.01
N TRP A 299 13.46 15.78 21.01
CA TRP A 299 12.98 14.39 21.00
C TRP A 299 12.11 14.01 22.21
N GLY A 300 11.32 14.95 22.74
CA GLY A 300 10.31 14.65 23.77
C GLY A 300 10.50 15.34 25.11
N GLU A 301 11.57 16.13 25.31
CA GLU A 301 11.63 17.02 26.49
C GLU A 301 10.49 18.06 26.46
N HIS A 302 10.11 18.52 25.26
CA HIS A 302 9.08 19.53 25.05
C HIS A 302 8.18 19.22 23.83
N PRO A 303 7.40 18.13 23.85
CA PRO A 303 6.59 17.73 22.71
C PRO A 303 5.51 18.77 22.44
N TYR A 304 5.34 19.16 21.18
CA TYR A 304 4.37 20.20 20.83
C TYR A 304 3.05 19.59 20.41
N ALA A 305 1.99 19.99 21.10
CA ALA A 305 0.62 19.57 20.82
C ALA A 305 0.15 20.15 19.48
N MET A 306 -0.29 19.26 18.59
CA MET A 306 -1.08 19.59 17.42
C MET A 306 -2.56 19.40 17.75
N TYR A 307 -3.40 20.34 17.33
CA TYR A 307 -4.78 20.43 17.79
C TYR A 307 -5.77 19.97 16.70
N GLY A 308 -6.71 19.11 17.09
CA GLY A 308 -7.76 18.53 16.25
C GLY A 308 -9.15 18.68 16.89
N PRO A 309 -9.79 19.87 16.80
CA PRO A 309 -11.06 20.18 17.49
C PRO A 309 -12.21 19.23 17.19
N ASN A 310 -12.20 18.64 16.00
CA ASN A 310 -13.34 17.92 15.44
C ASN A 310 -13.31 16.42 15.72
N PHE A 311 -12.23 15.91 16.33
CA PHE A 311 -12.00 14.46 16.51
C PHE A 311 -12.10 13.68 15.18
N ASP A 312 -11.69 14.31 14.09
CA ASP A 312 -11.78 13.81 12.71
C ASP A 312 -10.45 13.24 12.18
N GLY A 313 -9.44 13.16 13.04
CA GLY A 313 -8.10 12.69 12.70
C GLY A 313 -7.26 13.74 11.98
N LYS A 314 -7.75 14.98 11.89
CA LYS A 314 -7.05 16.10 11.27
C LYS A 314 -6.54 17.05 12.32
N TYR A 315 -5.25 17.37 12.24
CA TYR A 315 -4.56 18.18 13.23
C TYR A 315 -3.77 19.26 12.54
N TYR A 316 -3.55 20.36 13.25
CA TYR A 316 -2.71 21.45 12.80
C TYR A 316 -1.79 21.96 13.91
N GLY A 317 -0.67 22.53 13.50
CA GLY A 317 0.30 23.21 14.35
C GLY A 317 1.16 24.16 13.54
N ALA A 318 1.90 25.04 14.22
CA ALA A 318 2.86 25.92 13.57
C ALA A 318 4.14 25.94 14.41
N PHE A 319 5.24 25.47 13.83
CA PHE A 319 6.46 25.14 14.56
C PHE A 319 7.68 25.70 13.86
N TYR A 320 8.69 26.08 14.64
CA TYR A 320 10.04 26.28 14.14
C TYR A 320 10.73 24.93 14.04
N LEU A 321 10.94 24.43 12.82
CA LEU A 321 11.58 23.14 12.56
C LEU A 321 13.05 23.36 12.21
N ASP A 322 13.94 22.61 12.87
CA ASP A 322 15.39 22.74 12.74
C ASP A 322 16.12 21.38 12.60
N GLY A 323 15.37 20.31 12.33
CA GLY A 323 15.90 18.96 12.17
C GLY A 323 14.81 17.94 11.89
N GLU A 324 15.19 16.66 11.97
CA GLU A 324 14.24 15.54 11.84
C GLU A 324 13.19 15.57 12.95
N PHE A 325 12.01 15.02 12.65
CA PHE A 325 10.88 14.94 13.57
C PHE A 325 9.98 13.73 13.32
N LYS A 326 9.01 13.51 14.21
CA LYS A 326 7.96 12.48 14.14
C LYS A 326 6.64 13.06 14.67
N PHE A 327 5.55 12.35 14.37
CA PHE A 327 4.27 12.58 15.03
C PHE A 327 3.93 11.41 15.93
N LYS A 328 3.26 11.65 17.06
CA LYS A 328 2.85 10.56 17.95
C LYS A 328 1.58 10.89 18.73
N PRO A 329 0.83 9.88 19.20
CA PRO A 329 -0.47 10.07 19.84
C PRO A 329 -0.39 10.63 21.27
N ASN A 330 0.80 10.66 21.88
CA ASN A 330 0.95 10.98 23.30
C ASN A 330 2.10 11.99 23.54
N GLY A 331 1.98 12.83 24.58
CA GLY A 331 2.91 13.93 24.87
C GLY A 331 4.02 13.61 25.88
N GLY A 332 4.39 12.34 26.07
CA GLY A 332 5.44 11.92 27.04
C GLY A 332 6.58 11.12 26.40
N ASP A 333 7.31 10.34 27.18
CA ASP A 333 8.39 9.47 26.65
C ASP A 333 7.87 8.14 26.04
N ASP A 334 6.55 7.99 25.92
CA ASP A 334 5.95 6.81 25.30
C ASP A 334 5.98 6.94 23.76
N TRP A 335 6.71 6.05 23.11
CA TRP A 335 6.81 6.00 21.65
C TRP A 335 5.82 5.03 21.02
N SER A 336 4.94 4.41 21.81
CA SER A 336 3.96 3.47 21.26
C SER A 336 2.97 4.17 20.33
N GLY A 337 2.82 3.60 19.13
CA GLY A 337 1.89 4.06 18.11
C GLY A 337 2.28 5.38 17.44
N ASP A 338 3.58 5.73 17.43
CA ASP A 338 4.07 6.85 16.65
C ASP A 338 3.85 6.64 15.15
N TRP A 339 3.81 7.74 14.41
CA TRP A 339 3.65 7.76 12.96
C TRP A 339 4.95 8.14 12.29
N GLU A 340 5.33 7.33 11.31
CA GLU A 340 6.67 7.28 10.76
C GLU A 340 6.67 7.60 9.28
N TYR A 341 7.85 7.97 8.76
CA TYR A 341 7.99 8.41 7.39
C TYR A 341 7.80 7.27 6.38
N ASN A 342 6.88 7.49 5.42
CA ASN A 342 6.61 6.56 4.32
C ASN A 342 6.78 7.21 2.94
N GLY A 343 7.57 8.29 2.86
CA GLY A 343 7.71 9.13 1.69
C GLY A 343 7.20 10.56 1.94
N GLU A 344 7.55 11.48 1.05
CA GLU A 344 7.17 12.88 1.17
C GLU A 344 5.66 13.04 1.33
N GLY A 345 5.24 13.68 2.42
CA GLY A 345 3.84 13.90 2.77
C GLY A 345 3.07 12.64 3.20
N LYS A 346 3.75 11.51 3.41
CA LYS A 346 3.12 10.22 3.75
C LYS A 346 3.63 9.66 5.08
N LEU A 347 2.70 9.10 5.83
CA LEU A 347 2.91 8.44 7.12
C LEU A 347 2.64 6.93 7.02
N THR A 348 3.19 6.19 7.96
CA THR A 348 2.85 4.79 8.25
C THR A 348 2.89 4.56 9.76
N ALA A 349 2.11 3.62 10.27
CA ALA A 349 2.16 3.21 11.68
C ALA A 349 3.20 2.10 11.95
N ASP A 350 3.75 1.49 10.90
CA ASP A 350 4.65 0.33 10.96
C ASP A 350 5.99 0.59 10.22
N GLY A 351 6.51 1.81 10.30
CA GLY A 351 7.75 2.21 9.65
C GLY A 351 8.99 1.96 10.53
N SER A 352 10.03 2.76 10.29
CA SER A 352 11.17 2.88 11.23
C SER A 352 11.94 4.20 11.07
N LYS A 353 11.41 5.12 10.25
CA LYS A 353 12.13 6.32 9.80
C LYS A 353 11.50 7.56 10.39
N ASN A 354 12.35 8.48 10.83
CA ASN A 354 11.95 9.85 11.12
C ASN A 354 11.55 10.55 9.83
N ILE A 355 10.71 11.58 9.97
CA ILE A 355 10.44 12.50 8.88
C ILE A 355 11.72 13.32 8.65
N PRO A 356 12.27 13.36 7.41
CA PRO A 356 13.48 14.11 7.11
C PRO A 356 13.34 15.59 7.47
N ALA A 357 14.43 16.20 7.91
CA ALA A 357 14.49 17.62 8.22
C ALA A 357 14.11 18.47 6.98
N PRO A 358 13.18 19.43 7.10
CA PRO A 358 13.00 20.45 6.08
C PRO A 358 14.12 21.50 6.16
N GLU A 359 14.07 22.53 5.32
CA GLU A 359 14.88 23.73 5.54
C GLU A 359 14.56 24.32 6.91
N THR A 360 15.55 24.86 7.62
CA THR A 360 15.31 25.41 8.95
C THR A 360 14.42 26.67 8.86
N GLY A 361 13.28 26.67 9.55
CA GLY A 361 12.34 27.78 9.48
C GLY A 361 11.00 27.47 10.15
N PHE A 362 10.05 28.39 10.02
CA PHE A 362 8.69 28.15 10.50
C PHE A 362 7.86 27.42 9.45
N TYR A 363 7.09 26.45 9.91
CA TYR A 363 6.18 25.67 9.08
C TYR A 363 4.81 25.63 9.71
N PHE A 364 3.79 25.90 8.92
CA PHE A 364 2.44 25.45 9.18
C PHE A 364 2.37 23.96 8.82
N VAL A 365 2.04 23.14 9.82
CA VAL A 365 2.05 21.69 9.73
C VAL A 365 0.63 21.18 9.86
N THR A 366 0.20 20.36 8.91
CA THR A 366 -1.08 19.65 8.98
C THR A 366 -0.82 18.14 8.95
N VAL A 367 -1.66 17.39 9.66
CA VAL A 367 -1.65 15.93 9.67
C VAL A 367 -3.07 15.44 9.44
N ASP A 368 -3.23 14.45 8.56
CA ASP A 368 -4.46 13.72 8.33
C ASP A 368 -4.22 12.22 8.56
N LEU A 369 -4.66 11.72 9.70
CA LEU A 369 -4.52 10.31 10.09
C LEU A 369 -5.52 9.40 9.35
N THR A 370 -6.52 9.95 8.66
CA THR A 370 -7.47 9.16 7.87
C THR A 370 -6.85 8.74 6.53
N SER A 371 -6.00 9.59 5.96
CA SER A 371 -5.21 9.32 4.75
C SER A 371 -3.74 8.97 5.04
N MET A 372 -3.32 8.98 6.31
CA MET A 372 -1.94 8.77 6.75
C MET A 372 -0.98 9.71 6.01
N SER A 373 -1.25 11.02 6.08
CA SER A 373 -0.48 12.04 5.37
C SER A 373 -0.19 13.26 6.25
N TYR A 374 0.79 14.06 5.84
CA TYR A 374 1.12 15.34 6.45
C TYR A 374 1.53 16.36 5.39
N GLU A 375 1.38 17.65 5.69
CA GLU A 375 1.88 18.74 4.84
C GLU A 375 2.72 19.71 5.66
N LEU A 376 3.77 20.24 5.03
CA LEU A 376 4.63 21.28 5.59
C LEU A 376 4.56 22.50 4.67
N LYS A 377 4.11 23.63 5.20
CA LYS A 377 4.08 24.88 4.46
C LYS A 377 4.94 25.94 5.16
N PRO A 378 6.05 26.38 4.55
CA PRO A 378 6.91 27.38 5.18
C PRO A 378 6.19 28.74 5.25
N PHE A 379 6.51 29.50 6.29
CA PHE A 379 6.12 30.91 6.42
C PHE A 379 7.22 31.70 7.15
N GLU A 380 7.25 33.02 6.96
CA GLU A 380 8.25 33.92 7.53
C GLU A 380 7.66 34.95 8.50
N GLU A 381 6.39 35.33 8.30
CA GLU A 381 5.75 36.40 9.07
C GLU A 381 4.43 35.93 9.69
N MET A 382 4.11 36.52 10.83
CA MET A 382 2.78 36.43 11.44
C MET A 382 2.22 37.83 11.58
N HIS A 383 0.91 37.97 11.41
CA HIS A 383 0.22 39.25 11.45
C HIS A 383 -1.00 39.18 12.36
N VAL A 384 -1.21 40.24 13.12
CA VAL A 384 -2.52 40.56 13.70
C VAL A 384 -3.30 41.33 12.65
N VAL A 385 -4.46 40.81 12.24
CA VAL A 385 -5.37 41.46 11.28
C VAL A 385 -6.72 41.68 11.95
N GLY A 386 -7.53 42.59 11.43
CA GLY A 386 -8.92 42.80 11.83
C GLY A 386 -9.34 44.26 11.82
N ASP A 387 -10.65 44.48 11.89
CA ASP A 387 -11.26 45.80 11.88
C ASP A 387 -11.06 46.57 13.20
N ALA A 388 -10.65 45.88 14.27
CA ALA A 388 -10.29 46.49 15.54
C ALA A 388 -8.96 47.26 15.52
N LEU A 389 -8.11 47.05 14.52
CA LEU A 389 -6.78 47.69 14.43
C LEU A 389 -6.91 49.19 14.14
N VAL A 390 -6.61 50.02 15.14
CA VAL A 390 -6.69 51.47 15.01
C VAL A 390 -5.49 52.01 14.23
N GLY A 391 -5.78 52.78 13.17
CA GLY A 391 -4.75 53.39 12.33
C GLY A 391 -4.20 52.47 11.23
N ASN A 392 -4.79 51.28 11.07
CA ASN A 392 -4.47 50.39 9.96
C ASN A 392 -5.57 50.49 8.87
N ALA A 393 -5.18 50.88 7.66
CA ALA A 393 -6.10 50.99 6.53
C ALA A 393 -6.38 49.63 5.87
N ASP A 394 -5.47 48.66 6.00
CA ASP A 394 -5.57 47.32 5.42
C ASP A 394 -5.90 46.29 6.52
N GLN A 395 -7.14 46.36 6.99
CA GLN A 395 -7.63 45.60 8.15
C GLN A 395 -7.61 44.09 7.92
N TRP A 396 -7.66 43.59 6.68
CA TRP A 396 -7.72 42.15 6.38
C TRP A 396 -6.59 41.66 5.46
N GLY A 397 -5.66 42.53 5.06
CA GLY A 397 -4.44 42.17 4.35
C GLY A 397 -3.24 42.06 5.30
N ALA A 398 -2.30 43.00 5.26
CA ALA A 398 -1.02 42.89 5.96
C ALA A 398 -1.08 43.13 7.48
N GLY A 399 -2.13 43.79 7.99
CA GLY A 399 -2.32 43.96 9.44
C GLY A 399 -1.12 44.59 10.16
N VAL A 400 -0.84 44.13 11.38
CA VAL A 400 0.36 44.45 12.16
C VAL A 400 1.25 43.21 12.22
N THR A 401 2.44 43.29 11.62
CA THR A 401 3.45 42.22 11.66
C THR A 401 3.94 41.99 13.11
N MET A 402 4.01 40.72 13.49
CA MET A 402 4.50 40.23 14.77
C MET A 402 5.99 39.87 14.65
N THR A 403 6.72 39.91 15.76
CA THR A 403 8.12 39.51 15.84
C THR A 403 8.24 38.24 16.67
N TRP A 404 9.01 37.27 16.19
CA TRP A 404 9.31 36.06 16.95
C TRP A 404 10.21 36.35 18.15
N ASN A 405 9.82 35.87 19.32
CA ASN A 405 10.63 35.83 20.52
C ASN A 405 11.10 34.39 20.78
N ALA A 406 12.33 34.09 20.38
CA ALA A 406 12.92 32.75 20.53
C ALA A 406 13.10 32.29 21.99
N THR A 407 13.15 33.21 22.95
CA THR A 407 13.30 32.85 24.38
C THR A 407 11.97 32.32 24.92
N ASN A 408 10.88 32.99 24.59
CA ASN A 408 9.54 32.63 25.06
C ASN A 408 8.81 31.68 24.11
N LYS A 409 9.34 31.48 22.90
CA LYS A 409 8.70 30.73 21.81
C LYS A 409 7.34 31.29 21.41
N THR A 410 7.24 32.61 21.32
CA THR A 410 6.00 33.34 21.04
C THR A 410 6.18 34.34 19.92
N TRP A 411 5.10 34.61 19.18
CA TRP A 411 5.03 35.78 18.31
C TRP A 411 4.47 36.96 19.09
N GLU A 412 5.12 38.12 18.98
CA GLU A 412 4.77 39.32 19.76
C GLU A 412 4.53 40.54 18.86
N ALA A 413 3.44 41.27 19.07
CA ALA A 413 3.23 42.60 18.51
C ALA A 413 3.07 43.62 19.64
N LYS A 414 3.90 44.65 19.65
CA LYS A 414 4.01 45.60 20.76
C LYS A 414 3.26 46.90 20.49
N GLY A 415 2.51 47.38 21.49
CA GLY A 415 1.84 48.68 21.44
C GLY A 415 0.72 48.78 20.40
N VAL A 416 0.02 47.68 20.12
CA VAL A 416 -1.09 47.61 19.17
C VAL A 416 -2.31 48.31 19.74
N LYS A 417 -2.86 49.28 19.01
CA LYS A 417 -4.09 49.97 19.40
C LYS A 417 -5.31 49.22 18.89
N LEU A 418 -6.20 48.84 19.80
CA LEU A 418 -7.44 48.12 19.49
C LEU A 418 -8.67 48.94 19.89
N GLU A 419 -9.75 48.79 19.12
CA GLU A 419 -11.06 49.37 19.38
C GLU A 419 -12.06 48.30 19.83
N ALA A 420 -12.75 48.55 20.95
CA ALA A 420 -13.79 47.66 21.47
C ALA A 420 -14.98 47.53 20.52
N GLY A 421 -15.65 46.38 20.55
CA GLY A 421 -16.82 46.09 19.72
C GLY A 421 -16.48 45.66 18.29
N LYS A 422 -15.19 45.51 17.99
CA LYS A 422 -14.65 45.03 16.71
C LYS A 422 -13.86 43.74 16.91
N THR A 423 -13.20 43.24 15.87
CA THR A 423 -12.58 41.92 15.88
C THR A 423 -11.16 41.88 15.36
N ILE A 424 -10.42 40.83 15.73
CA ILE A 424 -9.09 40.49 15.21
C ILE A 424 -8.99 39.01 14.78
N LYS A 425 -7.96 38.67 14.03
CA LYS A 425 -7.46 37.31 13.76
C LYS A 425 -5.94 37.33 13.70
N PHE A 426 -5.35 36.14 13.66
CA PHE A 426 -3.93 35.97 13.36
C PHE A 426 -3.78 35.22 12.04
N LYS A 427 -2.87 35.65 11.17
CA LYS A 427 -2.55 34.92 9.94
C LYS A 427 -1.07 35.02 9.61
N ASP A 428 -0.56 34.10 8.80
CA ASP A 428 0.75 34.24 8.17
C ASP A 428 0.68 35.22 6.97
N GLU A 429 1.77 35.39 6.23
CA GLU A 429 1.83 36.25 5.05
C GLU A 429 1.01 35.74 3.85
N ASP A 430 0.45 34.52 3.88
CA ASP A 430 -0.28 33.96 2.75
C ASP A 430 -1.59 34.73 2.50
N GLY A 431 -1.65 35.46 1.39
CA GLY A 431 -2.83 36.21 0.95
C GLY A 431 -4.03 35.33 0.56
N SER A 432 -3.82 34.03 0.35
CA SER A 432 -4.89 33.08 0.01
C SER A 432 -5.59 32.47 1.23
N TRP A 433 -5.13 32.76 2.44
CA TRP A 433 -5.66 32.24 3.71
C TRP A 433 -5.58 30.71 3.85
N LYS A 434 -4.72 30.05 3.07
CA LYS A 434 -4.48 28.61 3.13
C LYS A 434 -3.34 28.24 4.08
N GLY A 435 -2.58 29.22 4.55
CA GLY A 435 -1.55 29.06 5.57
C GLY A 435 -2.11 29.16 6.98
N VAL A 436 -1.32 29.66 7.93
CA VAL A 436 -1.81 29.92 9.29
C VAL A 436 -2.94 30.96 9.23
N ASN A 437 -4.10 30.64 9.80
CA ASN A 437 -5.27 31.50 9.84
C ASN A 437 -6.10 31.16 11.09
N LEU A 438 -5.87 31.89 12.17
CA LEU A 438 -6.40 31.59 13.49
C LEU A 438 -7.47 32.60 13.90
N GLY A 439 -8.66 32.08 14.22
CA GLY A 439 -9.78 32.84 14.78
C GLY A 439 -10.35 32.16 16.04
N GLY A 440 -11.62 32.41 16.36
CA GLY A 440 -12.27 31.88 17.55
C GLY A 440 -12.11 32.80 18.76
N SER A 441 -11.52 32.29 19.85
CA SER A 441 -11.32 33.04 21.10
C SER A 441 -9.84 33.10 21.49
N LEU A 442 -9.47 34.09 22.31
CA LEU A 442 -8.10 34.27 22.77
C LEU A 442 -7.54 33.05 23.51
N ASP A 443 -8.37 32.33 24.27
CA ASP A 443 -7.97 31.16 25.04
C ASP A 443 -7.87 29.87 24.20
N LYS A 444 -8.50 29.84 23.02
CA LYS A 444 -8.61 28.66 22.16
C LYS A 444 -8.77 29.07 20.68
N LEU A 445 -7.64 29.18 20.00
CA LEU A 445 -7.59 29.58 18.60
C LEU A 445 -7.85 28.40 17.65
N ILE A 446 -8.71 28.65 16.67
CA ILE A 446 -9.15 27.65 15.70
C ILE A 446 -8.65 28.00 14.30
N GLN A 447 -7.90 27.08 13.69
CA GLN A 447 -7.42 27.20 12.31
C GLN A 447 -8.59 27.20 11.33
N GLY A 448 -8.58 28.16 10.40
CA GLY A 448 -9.62 28.32 9.38
C GLY A 448 -10.98 28.74 9.93
N SER A 449 -11.08 29.17 11.20
CA SER A 449 -12.36 29.56 11.80
C SER A 449 -13.02 30.71 11.04
N ASN A 450 -14.34 30.64 10.85
CA ASN A 450 -15.13 31.77 10.35
C ASN A 450 -15.37 32.83 11.42
N ASP A 451 -15.20 32.47 12.70
CA ASP A 451 -15.35 33.40 13.81
C ASP A 451 -14.07 34.20 14.01
N ASN A 452 -14.20 35.52 14.03
CA ASN A 452 -13.13 36.42 14.43
C ASN A 452 -13.11 36.58 15.95
N ILE A 453 -11.96 36.96 16.49
CA ILE A 453 -11.75 37.13 17.93
C ILE A 453 -12.29 38.49 18.35
N PRO A 454 -13.28 38.57 19.25
CA PRO A 454 -13.85 39.84 19.68
C PRO A 454 -12.89 40.63 20.57
N VAL A 455 -12.76 41.93 20.29
CA VAL A 455 -12.08 42.90 21.16
C VAL A 455 -13.11 43.55 22.08
N VAL A 456 -13.02 43.28 23.37
CA VAL A 456 -14.00 43.76 24.37
C VAL A 456 -13.64 45.13 24.97
N GLN A 457 -12.38 45.54 24.88
CA GLN A 457 -11.88 46.77 25.50
C GLN A 457 -10.96 47.53 24.54
N SER A 458 -11.21 48.84 24.37
CA SER A 458 -10.32 49.72 23.63
C SER A 458 -9.07 50.00 24.46
N GLY A 459 -7.92 50.06 23.82
CA GLY A 459 -6.66 50.28 24.52
C GLY A 459 -5.43 50.09 23.64
N THR A 460 -4.27 50.23 24.26
CA THR A 460 -2.98 49.85 23.67
C THR A 460 -2.53 48.56 24.34
N PHE A 461 -2.21 47.54 23.55
CA PHE A 461 -1.90 46.20 24.03
C PHE A 461 -0.57 45.71 23.47
N ASP A 462 0.15 44.94 24.27
CA ASP A 462 1.11 43.96 23.77
C ASP A 462 0.37 42.66 23.52
N ILE A 463 0.45 42.17 22.29
CA ILE A 463 -0.24 40.97 21.83
C ILE A 463 0.78 39.83 21.77
N ILE A 464 0.52 38.75 22.48
CA ILE A 464 1.37 37.55 22.50
C ILE A 464 0.58 36.38 21.92
N LEU A 465 1.14 35.71 20.91
CA LEU A 465 0.56 34.53 20.28
C LEU A 465 1.44 33.31 20.58
N HIS A 466 0.81 32.29 21.14
CA HIS A 466 1.41 31.03 21.60
C HIS A 466 0.98 29.89 20.67
N MET A 467 1.90 29.41 19.82
CA MET A 467 1.63 28.32 18.86
C MET A 467 2.37 27.02 19.20
N GLU A 468 3.55 27.12 19.84
CA GLU A 468 4.34 25.96 20.32
C GLU A 468 3.94 25.60 21.76
N ASN A 469 2.81 24.92 21.93
CA ASN A 469 2.28 24.54 23.25
C ASN A 469 2.43 23.05 23.52
N THR A 470 2.53 22.63 24.78
CA THR A 470 2.71 21.22 25.16
C THR A 470 1.42 20.48 25.49
N ASP A 471 0.33 21.16 25.80
CA ASP A 471 -0.87 20.53 26.37
C ASP A 471 -2.20 21.23 26.03
N ARG A 472 -2.16 22.17 25.07
CA ARG A 472 -3.34 22.96 24.70
C ARG A 472 -3.30 23.45 23.26
N ALA A 473 -4.47 23.84 22.77
CA ALA A 473 -4.63 24.53 21.50
C ALA A 473 -3.84 25.86 21.48
N PRO A 474 -3.47 26.36 20.29
CA PRO A 474 -2.92 27.71 20.14
C PRO A 474 -3.80 28.75 20.84
N TYR A 475 -3.18 29.75 21.46
CA TYR A 475 -3.89 30.80 22.21
C TYR A 475 -3.13 32.12 22.12
N ALA A 476 -3.79 33.21 22.47
CA ALA A 476 -3.19 34.53 22.48
C ALA A 476 -3.61 35.35 23.70
N GLU A 477 -2.80 36.33 24.05
CA GLU A 477 -2.99 37.22 25.18
C GLU A 477 -2.95 38.68 24.72
N LEU A 478 -3.82 39.51 25.30
CA LEU A 478 -3.80 40.96 25.14
C LEU A 478 -3.38 41.59 26.46
N ILE A 479 -2.13 42.02 26.55
CA ILE A 479 -1.56 42.65 27.75
C ILE A 479 -1.70 44.16 27.63
N ALA A 480 -2.58 44.76 28.44
CA ALA A 480 -2.77 46.20 28.44
C ALA A 480 -1.48 46.94 28.85
N ARG A 481 -1.20 48.05 28.15
CA ARG A 481 -0.11 48.98 28.47
C ARG A 481 -0.56 50.16 29.31
#